data_AF-A0A382F6G2-F1
#
_entry.id   AF-A0A382F6G2-F1
#
_cell.length_a   1.000
_cell.length_b   1.000
_cell.length_c   1.000
_cell.angle_alpha   90.00
_cell.angle_beta   90.00
_cell.angle_gamma   90.00
#
_symmetry.space_group_name_H-M   'P 1'
#
loop_
_entity.id
_entity.type
_entity.pdbx_description
1 polymer ?
#
loop_
_entity_poly.entity_id
_entity_poly.type
_entity_poly.pdbx_seq_one_letter_code
_entity_poly.pdbx_strand_id
1 'polypeptide(L)'
;MCAFEENYGDSNKSGKSLDMLDPTTFDIRVDDLEFFEKEVASFIPDEIFDSHAHWYDISHLQTNSEKADSFVETVVGYNMMKSSIDLWMGSREHNGLYFPFPVKHLDCSKANRFLHEEIRTRPQSRALMMIRPNDDPDEVETKIREKGFAGFKVY
;
A
#
# COMPACT_ATOMS: atom_id res chain seq x y z
N MET A 1 -6.46 11.73 8.98
CA MET A 1 -5.80 10.86 9.97
C MET A 1 -6.21 9.42 9.73
N CYS A 2 -5.38 8.64 9.03
CA CYS A 2 -5.52 7.18 9.09
C CYS A 2 -5.23 6.78 10.55
N ALA A 3 -6.05 5.92 11.15
CA ALA A 3 -5.98 5.56 12.58
C ALA A 3 -4.64 4.91 13.03
N PHE A 4 -3.66 4.82 12.14
CA PHE A 4 -2.35 4.21 12.37
C PHE A 4 -1.23 5.21 12.71
N GLU A 5 -1.45 6.52 12.52
CA GLU A 5 -0.40 7.54 12.77
C GLU A 5 -0.05 7.73 14.26
N GLU A 6 -1.01 7.54 15.17
CA GLU A 6 -0.79 7.84 16.60
C GLU A 6 0.06 6.79 17.33
N ASN A 7 0.20 5.56 16.81
CA ASN A 7 0.89 4.46 17.51
C ASN A 7 2.30 4.14 17.01
N TYR A 8 2.73 4.68 15.88
CA TYR A 8 4.09 4.46 15.35
C TYR A 8 5.08 5.56 15.74
N GLY A 9 4.60 6.67 16.31
CA GLY A 9 5.42 7.82 16.72
C GLY A 9 6.42 7.52 17.85
N ASP A 10 6.35 6.36 18.50
CA ASP A 10 7.22 6.01 19.64
C ASP A 10 7.66 4.52 19.67
N SER A 11 7.32 3.73 18.64
CA SER A 11 7.55 2.27 18.62
C SER A 11 8.94 1.89 18.09
N ASN A 12 10.00 2.58 18.52
CA ASN A 12 11.39 2.16 18.27
C ASN A 12 11.99 1.37 19.46
N LYS A 13 11.16 0.94 20.43
CA LYS A 13 11.59 0.21 21.62
C LYS A 13 11.28 -1.31 21.64
N SER A 14 10.44 -1.83 20.75
CA SER A 14 10.00 -3.24 20.82
C SER A 14 10.26 -4.12 19.59
N GLY A 15 10.71 -3.56 18.45
CA GLY A 15 11.07 -4.37 17.27
C GLY A 15 9.92 -5.16 16.62
N LYS A 16 8.66 -4.92 17.00
CA LYS A 16 7.47 -5.69 16.56
C LYS A 16 6.54 -4.97 15.57
N SER A 17 7.02 -3.93 14.90
CA SER A 17 6.13 -2.92 14.30
C SER A 17 5.98 -3.03 12.77
N LEU A 18 6.75 -3.86 12.07
CA LEU A 18 6.61 -4.02 10.60
C LEU A 18 5.84 -5.26 10.16
N ASP A 19 5.64 -6.26 11.04
CA ASP A 19 4.97 -7.51 10.68
C ASP A 19 3.55 -7.26 10.14
N MET A 20 2.81 -6.30 10.69
CA MET A 20 1.48 -5.93 10.19
C MET A 20 1.48 -5.27 8.81
N LEU A 21 2.64 -4.79 8.35
CA LEU A 21 2.85 -4.21 7.02
C LEU A 21 3.46 -5.23 6.05
N ASP A 22 3.77 -6.44 6.50
CA ASP A 22 4.27 -7.50 5.65
C ASP A 22 3.19 -8.58 5.45
N PRO A 23 2.50 -8.58 4.29
CA PRO A 23 1.47 -9.57 4.00
C PRO A 23 1.97 -11.01 3.97
N THR A 24 3.28 -11.24 3.86
CA THR A 24 3.86 -12.59 3.90
C THR A 24 3.77 -13.24 5.29
N THR A 25 3.51 -12.43 6.32
CA THR A 25 3.37 -12.91 7.71
C THR A 25 1.92 -13.25 8.08
N PHE A 26 0.95 -12.99 7.19
CA PHE A 26 -0.45 -13.22 7.48
C PHE A 26 -0.78 -14.72 7.49
N ASP A 27 -1.33 -15.18 8.61
CA ASP A 27 -1.81 -16.54 8.82
C ASP A 27 -3.29 -16.62 8.41
N ILE A 28 -3.58 -17.27 7.28
CA ILE A 28 -4.95 -17.51 6.81
C ILE A 28 -5.46 -18.83 7.38
N ARG A 29 -6.48 -18.75 8.23
CA ARG A 29 -7.02 -19.91 8.94
C ARG A 29 -8.20 -20.52 8.21
N VAL A 30 -8.50 -21.76 8.56
CA VAL A 30 -9.69 -22.47 8.06
C VAL A 30 -10.96 -21.66 8.37
N ASP A 31 -11.04 -21.06 9.57
CA ASP A 31 -12.18 -20.24 9.98
C ASP A 31 -12.36 -18.99 9.09
N ASP A 32 -11.28 -18.37 8.62
CA ASP A 32 -11.32 -17.21 7.72
C ASP A 32 -11.93 -17.59 6.36
N LEU A 33 -11.50 -18.75 5.83
CA LEU A 33 -12.01 -19.30 4.57
C LEU A 33 -13.48 -19.69 4.67
N GLU A 34 -13.87 -20.35 5.76
CA GLU A 34 -15.27 -20.71 6.00
C GLU A 34 -16.16 -19.50 6.15
N PHE A 35 -15.69 -18.47 6.87
CA PHE A 35 -16.42 -17.22 7.02
C PHE A 35 -16.60 -16.50 5.68
N PHE A 36 -15.52 -16.40 4.88
CA PHE A 36 -15.60 -15.78 3.55
C PHE A 36 -16.64 -16.48 2.68
N GLU A 37 -16.59 -17.81 2.59
CA GLU A 37 -17.51 -18.58 1.75
C GLU A 37 -18.97 -18.44 2.19
N LYS A 38 -19.24 -18.53 3.50
CA LYS A 38 -20.61 -18.52 4.03
C LYS A 38 -21.23 -17.12 4.04
N GLU A 39 -20.45 -16.09 4.37
CA GLU A 39 -20.99 -14.78 4.73
C GLU A 39 -20.66 -13.68 3.71
N VAL A 40 -19.60 -13.83 2.91
CA VAL A 40 -19.05 -12.72 2.10
C VAL A 40 -19.10 -13.01 0.59
N ALA A 41 -18.75 -14.23 0.18
CA ALA A 41 -18.46 -14.58 -1.22
C ALA A 41 -19.62 -14.29 -2.18
N SER A 42 -20.86 -14.46 -1.74
CA SER A 42 -22.06 -14.24 -2.56
C SER A 42 -22.39 -12.76 -2.82
N PHE A 43 -21.87 -11.86 -1.99
CA PHE A 43 -22.09 -10.42 -2.09
C PHE A 43 -21.00 -9.72 -2.93
N ILE A 44 -19.78 -10.25 -2.92
CA ILE A 44 -18.65 -9.64 -3.61
C ILE A 44 -18.60 -10.07 -5.08
N PRO A 45 -18.52 -9.13 -6.04
CA PRO A 45 -18.43 -9.45 -7.46
C PRO A 45 -17.07 -10.06 -7.85
N ASP A 46 -17.00 -10.62 -9.06
CA ASP A 46 -15.75 -11.15 -9.61
C ASP A 46 -14.77 -10.05 -10.05
N GLU A 47 -15.29 -8.84 -10.31
CA GLU A 47 -14.49 -7.65 -10.61
C GLU A 47 -14.60 -6.64 -9.46
N ILE A 48 -13.46 -6.36 -8.82
CA ILE A 48 -13.38 -5.50 -7.64
C ILE A 48 -12.58 -4.24 -7.98
N PHE A 49 -13.06 -3.08 -7.52
CA PHE A 49 -12.29 -1.85 -7.47
C PHE A 49 -12.12 -1.42 -6.01
N ASP A 50 -10.93 -1.61 -5.45
CA ASP A 50 -10.59 -1.14 -4.11
C ASP A 50 -10.31 0.37 -4.14
N SER A 51 -11.19 1.14 -3.52
CA SER A 51 -11.06 2.60 -3.46
C SER A 51 -9.96 3.11 -2.52
N HIS A 52 -9.37 2.24 -1.69
CA HIS A 52 -8.38 2.63 -0.69
C HIS A 52 -7.38 1.50 -0.40
N ALA A 53 -6.29 1.47 -1.16
CA ALA A 53 -5.19 0.55 -0.92
C ALA A 53 -3.83 1.24 -0.98
N HIS A 54 -2.86 0.65 -0.29
CA HIS A 54 -1.50 1.16 -0.25
C HIS A 54 -0.53 0.23 -0.96
N TRP A 55 0.34 0.81 -1.79
CA TRP A 55 1.53 0.13 -2.29
C TRP A 55 2.78 0.80 -1.74
N TYR A 56 3.72 -0.02 -1.29
CA TYR A 56 4.93 0.44 -0.64
C TYR A 56 6.02 -0.62 -0.70
N ASP A 57 7.26 -0.17 -0.61
CA ASP A 57 8.39 -1.00 -0.26
C ASP A 57 8.62 -0.81 1.24
N ILE A 58 8.69 -1.90 2.01
CA ILE A 58 8.88 -1.79 3.47
C ILE A 58 10.16 -1.03 3.82
N SER A 59 11.21 -1.14 2.99
CA SER A 59 12.46 -0.37 3.18
C SER A 59 12.23 1.15 3.10
N HIS A 60 11.23 1.63 2.36
CA HIS A 60 10.86 3.05 2.31
C HIS A 60 10.22 3.54 3.62
N LEU A 61 9.72 2.63 4.45
CA LEU A 61 9.01 2.95 5.70
C LEU A 61 9.94 2.92 6.93
N GLN A 62 11.13 2.34 6.80
CA GLN A 62 12.07 2.19 7.92
C GLN A 62 12.83 3.50 8.21
N THR A 63 13.00 3.82 9.50
CA THR A 63 13.77 4.99 9.96
C THR A 63 15.24 4.69 10.24
N ASN A 64 15.60 3.41 10.46
CA ASN A 64 16.88 3.05 11.07
C ASN A 64 17.85 2.41 10.06
N SER A 65 18.79 3.23 9.58
CA SER A 65 19.98 2.81 8.81
C SER A 65 21.04 2.05 9.64
N GLU A 66 20.79 1.75 10.93
CA GLU A 66 21.82 1.29 11.87
C GLU A 66 21.85 -0.23 12.12
N LYS A 67 20.89 -1.01 11.62
CA LYS A 67 20.93 -2.49 11.69
C LYS A 67 20.66 -3.09 10.33
N ALA A 68 21.73 -3.28 9.56
CA ALA A 68 21.74 -3.91 8.24
C ALA A 68 21.05 -5.30 8.20
N ASP A 69 20.94 -5.99 9.33
CA ASP A 69 20.35 -7.33 9.41
C ASP A 69 18.83 -7.35 9.68
N SER A 70 18.13 -6.20 9.65
CA SER A 70 16.68 -6.10 9.90
C SER A 70 15.86 -5.54 8.74
N PHE A 71 16.47 -5.45 7.54
CA PHE A 71 15.75 -5.05 6.35
C PHE A 71 14.79 -6.18 5.93
N VAL A 72 13.50 -5.89 6.00
CA VAL A 72 12.49 -6.70 5.36
C VAL A 72 12.40 -6.21 3.93
N GLU A 73 12.94 -6.99 2.98
CA GLU A 73 12.91 -6.67 1.54
C GLU A 73 11.55 -7.00 0.91
N THR A 74 10.46 -6.81 1.64
CA THR A 74 9.13 -7.06 1.12
C THR A 74 8.66 -5.82 0.37
N VAL A 75 8.44 -6.01 -0.93
CA VAL A 75 7.80 -5.04 -1.81
C VAL A 75 6.32 -5.37 -1.90
N VAL A 76 5.48 -4.52 -1.31
CA VAL A 76 4.02 -4.60 -1.36
C VAL A 76 3.53 -3.81 -2.57
N GLY A 77 3.81 -4.34 -3.76
CA GLY A 77 3.22 -3.93 -5.03
C GLY A 77 1.96 -4.74 -5.35
N TYR A 78 1.49 -4.69 -6.60
CA TYR A 78 0.26 -5.40 -6.98
C TYR A 78 0.38 -6.91 -6.76
N ASN A 79 1.47 -7.54 -7.21
CA ASN A 79 1.56 -9.00 -7.17
C ASN A 79 1.51 -9.52 -5.73
N MET A 80 2.20 -8.86 -4.80
CA MET A 80 2.21 -9.23 -3.39
C MET A 80 0.81 -9.04 -2.77
N MET A 81 0.20 -7.86 -2.97
CA MET A 81 -1.16 -7.58 -2.52
C MET A 81 -2.17 -8.59 -3.10
N LYS A 82 -2.13 -8.83 -4.42
CA LYS A 82 -3.06 -9.74 -5.10
C LYS A 82 -2.92 -11.17 -4.59
N SER A 83 -1.69 -11.65 -4.48
CA SER A 83 -1.42 -13.01 -3.97
C SER A 83 -1.91 -13.15 -2.53
N SER A 84 -1.71 -12.13 -1.68
CA SER A 84 -2.19 -12.12 -0.30
C SER A 84 -3.72 -12.12 -0.20
N ILE A 85 -4.41 -11.31 -1.01
CA ILE A 85 -5.89 -11.28 -1.05
C ILE A 85 -6.46 -12.61 -1.57
N ASP A 86 -5.84 -13.19 -2.60
CA ASP A 86 -6.29 -14.43 -3.21
C ASP A 86 -6.24 -15.63 -2.27
N LEU A 87 -5.40 -15.59 -1.23
CA LEU A 87 -5.30 -16.66 -0.23
C LEU A 87 -6.63 -16.89 0.51
N TRP A 88 -7.45 -15.86 0.69
CA TRP A 88 -8.70 -15.96 1.44
C TRP A 88 -9.95 -15.59 0.63
N MET A 89 -9.83 -14.79 -0.43
CA MET A 89 -10.96 -14.42 -1.30
C MET A 89 -11.07 -15.27 -2.58
N GLY A 90 -10.08 -16.09 -2.87
CA GLY A 90 -9.94 -16.78 -4.15
C GLY A 90 -9.57 -15.83 -5.29
N SER A 91 -9.45 -16.38 -6.51
CA SER A 91 -9.05 -15.62 -7.69
C SER A 91 -10.20 -14.74 -8.20
N ARG A 92 -10.13 -13.43 -7.92
CA ARG A 92 -11.00 -12.38 -8.46
C ARG A 92 -10.19 -11.33 -9.21
N GLU A 93 -10.78 -10.62 -10.16
CA GLU A 93 -10.13 -9.45 -10.75
C GLU A 93 -10.08 -8.33 -9.72
N HIS A 94 -8.90 -7.76 -9.50
CA HIS A 94 -8.70 -6.75 -8.49
C HIS A 94 -8.00 -5.53 -9.09
N ASN A 95 -8.75 -4.44 -9.20
CA ASN A 95 -8.25 -3.14 -9.56
C ASN A 95 -8.44 -2.20 -8.38
N GLY A 96 -7.89 -0.98 -8.45
CA GLY A 96 -8.10 -0.04 -7.36
C GLY A 96 -7.48 1.33 -7.55
N LEU A 97 -7.68 2.15 -6.52
CA LEU A 97 -7.05 3.43 -6.30
C LEU A 97 -5.93 3.26 -5.27
N TYR A 98 -4.70 3.31 -5.76
CA TYR A 98 -3.50 3.03 -4.98
C TYR A 98 -2.73 4.29 -4.65
N PHE A 99 -2.13 4.35 -3.46
CA PHE A 99 -1.27 5.45 -3.04
C PHE A 99 -0.21 5.01 -2.04
N PRO A 100 0.87 5.76 -1.85
CA PRO A 100 1.92 5.34 -0.93
C PRO A 100 1.42 5.27 0.52
N PHE A 101 2.07 4.44 1.34
CA PHE A 101 1.76 4.35 2.77
C PHE A 101 2.26 5.61 3.51
N PRO A 102 1.41 6.32 4.26
CA PRO A 102 1.75 7.62 4.86
C PRO A 102 2.53 7.47 6.16
N VAL A 103 3.87 7.44 6.08
CA VAL A 103 4.72 7.67 7.27
C VAL A 103 5.29 9.09 7.29
N LYS A 104 5.47 9.64 8.49
CA LYS A 104 5.90 11.04 8.69
C LYS A 104 7.22 11.36 7.99
N HIS A 105 8.18 10.43 8.04
CA HIS A 105 9.50 10.56 7.43
C HIS A 105 9.58 10.03 5.99
N LEU A 106 8.43 9.71 5.36
CA LEU A 106 8.42 9.14 4.02
C LEU A 106 9.10 10.07 3.02
N ASP A 107 10.04 9.52 2.25
CA ASP A 107 10.53 10.12 1.01
C ASP A 107 9.44 9.99 -0.06
N CYS A 108 8.64 11.06 -0.23
CA CYS A 108 7.56 11.10 -1.20
C CYS A 108 8.04 10.86 -2.63
N SER A 109 9.26 11.31 -3.00
CA SER A 109 9.78 11.11 -4.35
C SER A 109 10.03 9.63 -4.64
N LYS A 110 10.69 8.91 -3.72
CA LYS A 110 10.91 7.47 -3.86
C LYS A 110 9.60 6.70 -3.89
N ALA A 111 8.68 7.02 -2.98
CA ALA A 111 7.40 6.32 -2.88
C ALA A 111 6.52 6.53 -4.13
N ASN A 112 6.45 7.76 -4.65
CA ASN A 112 5.71 8.07 -5.88
C ASN A 112 6.34 7.43 -7.13
N ARG A 113 7.66 7.29 -7.17
CA ARG A 113 8.36 6.60 -8.26
C ARG A 113 8.01 5.12 -8.27
N PHE A 114 8.06 4.47 -7.11
CA PHE A 114 7.65 3.08 -6.95
C PHE A 114 6.20 2.86 -7.40
N LEU A 115 5.27 3.69 -6.91
CA LEU A 115 3.86 3.64 -7.32
C LEU A 115 3.68 3.81 -8.85
N HIS A 116 4.42 4.73 -9.46
CA HIS A 116 4.35 4.96 -10.91
C HIS A 116 4.79 3.73 -11.72
N GLU A 117 5.89 3.09 -11.31
CA GLU A 117 6.38 1.89 -11.99
C GLU A 117 5.41 0.71 -11.88
N GLU A 118 4.74 0.55 -10.74
CA GLU A 118 3.70 -0.46 -10.58
C GLU A 118 2.46 -0.14 -11.44
N ILE A 119 1.94 1.10 -11.36
CA ILE A 119 0.63 1.45 -11.94
C ILE A 119 0.66 1.56 -13.48
N ARG A 120 1.80 1.90 -14.11
CA ARG A 120 1.87 2.15 -15.56
C ARG A 120 1.51 0.93 -16.42
N THR A 121 1.55 -0.27 -15.85
CA THR A 121 1.17 -1.52 -16.53
C THR A 121 -0.29 -1.91 -16.28
N ARG A 122 -1.08 -1.06 -15.60
CA ARG A 122 -2.35 -1.43 -14.97
C ARG A 122 -3.46 -0.42 -15.33
N PRO A 123 -3.95 -0.42 -16.58
CA PRO A 123 -4.82 0.63 -17.11
C PRO A 123 -6.20 0.72 -16.42
N GLN A 124 -6.67 -0.35 -15.79
CA GLN A 124 -7.92 -0.38 -15.03
C GLN A 124 -7.77 0.16 -13.59
N SER A 125 -6.54 0.37 -13.12
CA SER A 125 -6.26 0.94 -11.81
C SER A 125 -5.89 2.42 -11.89
N ARG A 126 -5.89 3.11 -10.75
CA ARG A 126 -5.55 4.53 -10.61
C ARG A 126 -4.55 4.72 -9.48
N ALA A 127 -3.78 5.79 -9.56
CA ALA A 127 -2.82 6.15 -8.53
C ALA A 127 -3.02 7.58 -8.05
N LEU A 128 -2.90 7.81 -6.74
CA LEU A 128 -2.77 9.15 -6.16
C LEU A 128 -1.34 9.36 -5.69
N MET A 129 -0.77 10.50 -6.09
CA MET A 129 0.56 10.92 -5.66
C MET A 129 0.54 11.33 -4.18
N MET A 130 1.61 11.00 -3.44
CA MET A 130 1.86 11.58 -2.12
C MET A 130 2.53 12.95 -2.27
N ILE A 131 2.01 13.97 -1.58
CA ILE A 131 2.58 15.32 -1.56
C ILE A 131 2.79 15.83 -0.14
N ARG A 132 3.54 16.91 -0.02
CA ARG A 132 3.69 17.71 1.21
C ARG A 132 3.05 19.08 1.05
N PRO A 133 2.63 19.74 2.14
CA PRO A 133 2.07 21.08 2.09
C PRO A 133 2.99 22.14 1.46
N ASN A 134 4.30 21.91 1.48
CA ASN A 134 5.31 22.81 0.94
C ASN A 134 5.83 22.39 -0.44
N ASP A 135 5.27 21.33 -1.04
CA ASP A 135 5.62 20.98 -2.43
C ASP A 135 5.13 22.08 -3.38
N ASP A 136 5.90 22.34 -4.44
CA ASP A 136 5.53 23.31 -5.47
C ASP A 136 4.26 22.84 -6.23
N PRO A 137 3.16 23.62 -6.20
CA PRO A 137 1.93 23.27 -6.91
C PRO A 137 2.12 23.02 -8.41
N ASP A 138 2.99 23.78 -9.08
CA ASP A 138 3.21 23.65 -10.53
C ASP A 138 3.95 22.35 -10.86
N GLU A 139 4.90 21.96 -10.01
CA GLU A 139 5.54 20.65 -10.12
C GLU A 139 4.57 19.50 -9.86
N VAL A 140 3.67 19.65 -8.87
CA VAL A 140 2.66 18.64 -8.54
C VAL A 140 1.71 18.43 -9.71
N GLU A 141 1.22 19.52 -10.31
CA GLU A 141 0.35 19.47 -11.49
C GLU A 141 1.06 18.79 -12.68
N THR A 142 2.31 19.19 -12.96
CA THR A 142 3.12 18.60 -14.03
C THR A 142 3.26 17.08 -13.84
N LYS A 143 3.65 16.65 -12.63
CA LYS A 143 3.80 15.22 -12.31
C LYS A 143 2.49 14.46 -12.50
N ILE A 144 1.35 15.03 -12.11
CA ILE A 144 0.04 14.40 -12.31
C ILE A 144 -0.28 14.21 -13.79
N ARG A 145 -0.10 15.26 -14.59
CA ARG A 145 -0.42 15.25 -16.03
C ARG A 145 0.49 14.32 -16.82
N GLU A 146 1.79 14.33 -16.55
CA GLU A 146 2.77 13.58 -17.34
C GLU A 146 2.86 12.11 -16.93
N LYS A 147 2.69 11.79 -15.64
CA LYS A 147 2.87 10.43 -15.12
C LYS A 147 1.57 9.65 -14.96
N GLY A 148 0.45 10.22 -15.40
CA GLY A 148 -0.86 9.57 -15.42
C GLY A 148 -1.46 9.32 -14.03
N PHE A 149 -1.06 10.09 -13.01
CA PHE A 149 -1.73 10.03 -11.72
C PHE A 149 -3.16 10.60 -11.84
N ALA A 150 -4.09 10.06 -11.07
CA ALA A 150 -5.47 10.56 -11.01
C ALA A 150 -5.63 11.79 -10.10
N GLY A 151 -4.58 12.13 -9.34
CA GLY A 151 -4.56 13.21 -8.37
C GLY A 151 -3.46 13.02 -7.33
N PHE A 152 -3.65 13.63 -6.17
CA PHE A 152 -2.81 13.43 -4.99
C PHE A 152 -3.64 13.13 -3.74
N LYS A 153 -3.03 12.51 -2.75
CA LYS A 153 -3.64 12.23 -1.45
C LYS A 153 -3.12 13.21 -0.41
N VAL A 154 -4.05 13.87 0.28
CA VAL A 154 -3.77 14.78 1.41
C VAL A 154 -3.91 14.01 2.72
N TYR A 155 -2.96 14.18 3.64
CA TYR A 155 -2.93 13.59 4.97
C TYR A 155 -2.93 14.67 6.05
#